data_AF-A0A521WLE2-F1
#
_entry.id   AF-A0A521WLE2-F1
#
_cell.length_a   1.000
_cell.length_b   1.000
_cell.length_c   1.000
_cell.angle_alpha   90.00
_cell.angle_beta   90.00
_cell.angle_gamma   90.00
#
_symmetry.space_group_name_H-M   'P 1'
#
loop_
_entity.id
_entity.type
_entity.pdbx_description
1 polymer ?
#
loop_
_entity_poly.entity_id
_entity_poly.type
_entity_poly.pdbx_seq_one_letter_code
_entity_poly.pdbx_strand_id
1 'polypeptide(L)' 'MSEMATVKDVVCGMDIESTTAAAKSEYAGKTYYFCALGCKKEFDKDPAKYAN' A
#
# COMPACT_ATOMS: atom_id res chain seq x y z
N MET A 1 6.82 8.28 21.00
CA MET A 1 7.68 7.89 19.87
C MET A 1 6.84 6.95 19.03
N SER A 2 6.19 7.46 17.99
CA SER A 2 5.29 6.69 17.13
C SER A 2 5.34 7.33 15.76
N GLU A 3 6.18 6.79 14.89
CA GLU A 3 6.36 7.24 13.52
C GLU A 3 5.15 6.80 12.71
N MET A 4 4.16 7.69 12.56
CA MET A 4 3.11 7.54 11.57
C MET A 4 3.71 7.88 10.21
N ALA A 5 4.11 6.86 9.45
CA ALA A 5 4.57 7.05 8.09
C ALA A 5 3.34 7.13 7.17
N THR A 6 3.11 8.31 6.60
CA THR A 6 2.20 8.45 5.46
C THR A 6 2.84 7.74 4.27
N VAL A 7 2.10 6.80 3.70
CA VAL A 7 2.49 5.95 2.60
C VAL A 7 1.51 6.17 1.47
N LYS A 8 2.02 6.18 0.24
CA LYS A 8 1.19 6.39 -0.94
C LYS A 8 0.65 5.05 -1.42
N ASP A 9 -0.67 4.93 -1.49
CA ASP A 9 -1.32 3.81 -2.15
C ASP A 9 -1.00 3.90 -3.65
N VAL A 10 -0.22 2.95 -4.15
CA VAL A 10 0.24 2.92 -5.55
C VAL A 10 -0.88 2.59 -6.55
N VAL A 11 -2.03 2.10 -6.08
CA VAL A 11 -3.18 1.77 -6.93
C VAL A 11 -4.05 2.99 -7.18
N CYS A 12 -4.41 3.72 -6.12
CA CYS A 12 -5.29 4.90 -6.23
C CYS A 12 -4.55 6.23 -6.17
N GLY A 13 -3.26 6.25 -5.80
CA GLY A 13 -2.45 7.45 -5.63
C GLY A 13 -2.72 8.22 -4.34
N MET A 14 -3.62 7.72 -3.48
CA MET A 14 -4.02 8.38 -2.24
C MET A 14 -2.96 8.20 -1.15
N ASP A 15 -2.68 9.28 -0.43
CA ASP A 15 -1.83 9.27 0.74
C ASP A 15 -2.62 8.69 1.93
N ILE A 16 -2.13 7.60 2.50
CA ILE A 16 -2.75 6.90 3.63
C ILE A 16 -1.75 6.76 4.77
N GLU A 17 -2.21 6.58 5.99
CA GLU A 17 -1.30 6.32 7.09
C GLU A 17 -1.05 4.82 7.19
N SER A 18 0.22 4.42 7.36
CA SER A 18 0.60 3.01 7.57
C SER A 18 -0.11 2.36 8.77
N THR A 19 -0.54 3.17 9.75
CA THR A 19 -1.28 2.74 10.94
C THR A 19 -2.78 2.56 10.69
N THR A 20 -3.36 3.31 9.75
CA THR A 20 -4.80 3.29 9.42
C THR A 20 -5.10 2.54 8.12
N ALA A 21 -4.06 2.04 7.44
CA ALA A 21 -4.19 1.26 6.23
C ALA A 21 -5.11 0.05 6.42
N ALA A 22 -6.16 -0.04 5.62
CA ALA A 22 -7.11 -1.16 5.66
C ALA A 22 -6.47 -2.48 5.21
N ALA A 23 -5.43 -2.39 4.37
CA ALA A 23 -4.69 -3.55 3.90
C ALA A 23 -3.21 -3.21 3.67
N LYS A 24 -2.35 -4.23 3.75
CA LYS A 24 -0.93 -4.13 3.39
C LYS A 24 -0.50 -5.38 2.62
N SER A 25 0.55 -5.25 1.81
CA SER A 25 1.17 -6.33 1.07
C SER A 25 2.68 -6.15 1.08
N GLU A 26 3.43 -7.24 1.22
CA GLU A 26 4.88 -7.23 1.11
C GLU A 26 5.29 -7.65 -0.30
N TYR A 27 6.06 -6.79 -0.98
CA TYR A 27 6.55 -7.05 -2.32
C TYR A 27 8.00 -6.56 -2.45
N ALA A 28 8.88 -7.42 -2.98
CA ALA A 28 10.30 -7.14 -3.15
C ALA A 28 11.01 -6.65 -1.84
N GLY A 29 10.58 -7.16 -0.69
CA GLY A 29 11.12 -6.75 0.62
C GLY A 29 10.66 -5.36 1.10
N LYS A 30 9.68 -4.75 0.43
CA LYS A 30 9.02 -3.51 0.84
C LYS A 30 7.58 -3.79 1.27
N THR A 31 7.14 -3.16 2.35
CA THR A 31 5.74 -3.19 2.77
C THR A 31 4.97 -2.06 2.09
N TYR A 32 4.02 -2.42 1.25
CA TYR A 32 3.05 -1.51 0.63
C TYR A 32 1.76 -1.52 1.42
N TYR A 33 1.12 -0.37 1.50
CA TYR A 33 -0.12 -0.19 2.23
C TYR A 33 -1.19 0.31 1.27
N PHE A 34 -2.43 -0.05 1.55
CA PHE A 34 -3.58 0.18 0.69
C PHE A 34 -4.74 0.75 1.51
N CYS A 35 -5.44 1.72 0.91
CA CYS A 35 -6.59 2.37 1.54
C CYS A 35 -7.77 1.40 1.69
N ALA A 36 -7.82 0.38 0.84
CA ALA A 36 -8.88 -0.61 0.79
C ALA A 36 -8.37 -1.99 0.35
N LEU A 37 -9.16 -3.03 0.65
CA LEU A 37 -8.94 -4.38 0.15
C LEU A 37 -9.03 -4.46 -1.39
N GLY A 38 -9.78 -3.57 -2.03
CA GLY A 38 -9.84 -3.44 -3.49
C GLY A 38 -8.49 -3.06 -4.08
N CYS A 39 -7.85 -2.02 -3.54
CA CYS A 39 -6.49 -1.62 -3.91
C CYS A 39 -5.49 -2.76 -3.69
N LYS A 40 -5.56 -3.48 -2.55
CA LYS A 40 -4.69 -4.66 -2.36
C LYS A 40 -4.90 -5.71 -3.45
N LYS A 41 -6.14 -6.03 -3.83
CA LYS A 41 -6.42 -7.03 -4.89
C LYS A 41 -5.92 -6.58 -6.26
N GLU A 42 -6.05 -5.30 -6.60
CA GLU A 42 -5.50 -4.75 -7.84
C GLU A 42 -3.98 -4.79 -7.84
N PHE A 43 -3.36 -4.43 -6.72
CA PHE A 43 -1.91 -4.55 -6.54
C PHE A 43 -1.46 -6.00 -6.65
N ASP A 44 -2.14 -6.95 -6.02
CA ASP A 44 -1.78 -8.38 -6.03
C ASP A 44 -1.91 -9.01 -7.43
N LYS A 45 -2.82 -8.49 -8.27
CA LYS A 45 -2.94 -8.90 -9.68
C LYS A 45 -1.71 -8.52 -10.50
N ASP A 46 -1.13 -7.35 -10.27
CA ASP A 46 0.00 -6.87 -11.06
C ASP A 46 0.96 -5.99 -10.24
N PRO A 47 1.63 -6.55 -9.22
CA PRO A 47 2.38 -5.75 -8.25
C PRO A 47 3.60 -5.10 -8.89
N ALA A 48 4.18 -5.73 -9.92
CA ALA A 48 5.29 -5.18 -10.69
C ALA A 48 4.93 -3.86 -11.41
N LYS A 49 3.67 -3.72 -11.85
CA LYS A 49 3.19 -2.50 -12.51
C LYS A 49 3.09 -1.31 -11.56
N TYR A 50 2.76 -1.58 -10.29
CA TYR A 50 2.55 -0.55 -9.27
C TYR A 50 3.78 -0.31 -8.38
N ALA A 51 4.66 -1.29 -8.23
CA ALA A 51 5.86 -1.24 -7.40
C ALA A 51 7.12 -0.72 -8.14
N ASN A 52 6.94 -0.12 -9.32
CA ASN A 52 8.01 0.35 -10.20
C ASN A 52 8.70 1.63 -9.69
#